data_AF-A0A9W8UTW4-F1
#
_entry.id   AF-A0A9W8UTW4-F1
#
_cell.length_a   1.000
_cell.length_b   1.000
_cell.length_c   1.000
_cell.angle_alpha   90.00
_cell.angle_beta   90.00
_cell.angle_gamma   90.00
#
_symmetry.space_group_name_H-M   'P 1'
#
loop_
_entity.id
_entity.type
_entity.pdbx_description
1 polymer ?
#
loop_
_entity_poly.entity_id
_entity_poly.type
_entity_poly.pdbx_seq_one_letter_code
_entity_poly.pdbx_strand_id
1 'polypeptide(L)'
;MASPKPARDYVYLLVVLLHLSAMLGVDFVPFYPQPLCQPPGSPLHFLVAYRQWYITTMSDPYYHIETPGHFFDFLVYVELLVQFPIALYLTRALLSKQRLSGPGELAASVYGIVTGLCTAIVCHNMYHLGPEVISHEAKQTLLYAAYLPYAVLR
;
A
#
# COMPACT_ATOMS: atom_id res chain seq x y z
N MET A 1 22.92 28.60 -3.77
CA MET A 1 21.47 28.72 -4.05
C MET A 1 20.88 27.31 -4.05
N ALA A 2 19.90 27.01 -3.20
CA ALA A 2 19.28 25.69 -3.18
C ALA A 2 18.48 25.49 -4.48
N SER A 3 18.73 24.39 -5.19
CA SER A 3 17.97 24.03 -6.39
C SER A 3 16.50 23.81 -6.01
N PRO A 4 15.54 24.38 -6.76
CA PRO A 4 14.12 24.21 -6.47
C PRO A 4 13.73 22.74 -6.56
N LYS A 5 12.83 22.34 -5.67
CA LYS A 5 12.35 20.96 -5.58
C LYS A 5 11.71 20.51 -6.90
N PRO A 6 12.12 19.37 -7.48
CA PRO A 6 11.49 18.82 -8.68
C PRO A 6 10.00 18.55 -8.47
N ALA A 7 9.18 18.83 -9.49
CA ALA A 7 7.75 18.49 -9.46
C ALA A 7 7.49 16.99 -9.22
N ARG A 8 8.42 16.14 -9.69
CA ARG A 8 8.43 14.69 -9.48
C ARG A 8 8.39 14.28 -8.01
N ASP A 9 9.07 15.03 -7.14
CA ASP A 9 9.13 14.72 -5.70
C ASP A 9 7.75 14.86 -5.04
N TYR A 10 6.88 15.75 -5.55
CA TYR A 10 5.50 15.87 -5.07
C TYR A 10 4.63 14.70 -5.52
N VAL A 11 4.85 14.18 -6.72
CA VAL A 11 4.16 12.96 -7.20
C VAL A 11 4.59 11.77 -6.34
N TYR A 12 5.89 11.62 -6.08
CA TYR A 12 6.40 10.58 -5.19
C TYR A 12 5.85 10.72 -3.77
N LEU A 13 5.78 11.95 -3.24
CA LEU A 13 5.17 12.19 -1.94
C LEU A 13 3.70 11.75 -1.93
N LEU A 14 2.92 12.10 -2.96
CA LEU A 14 1.51 11.70 -3.06
C LEU A 14 1.37 10.16 -3.08
N VAL A 15 2.15 9.47 -3.91
CA VAL A 15 2.10 8.01 -4.00
C VAL A 15 2.51 7.34 -2.70
N VAL A 16 3.57 7.82 -2.03
CA VAL A 16 4.01 7.30 -0.73
C VAL A 16 2.95 7.55 0.35
N LEU A 17 2.31 8.71 0.37
CA LEU A 17 1.23 9.02 1.31
C LEU A 17 -0.02 8.16 1.09
N LEU A 18 -0.40 7.94 -0.18
CA LEU A 18 -1.49 7.02 -0.52
C LEU A 18 -1.17 5.60 -0.05
N HIS A 19 0.05 5.12 -0.30
CA HIS A 19 0.46 3.79 0.17
C HIS A 19 0.47 3.69 1.69
N LEU A 20 1.00 4.69 2.40
CA LEU A 20 0.97 4.75 3.86
C LEU A 20 -0.45 4.72 4.42
N SER A 21 -1.40 5.37 3.75
CA SER A 21 -2.81 5.34 4.16
C SER A 21 -3.42 3.96 3.98
N ALA A 22 -3.05 3.24 2.91
CA ALA A 22 -3.45 1.85 2.68
C ALA A 22 -2.81 0.92 3.73
N MET A 23 -1.50 1.01 3.95
CA MET A 23 -0.79 0.25 4.98
C MET A 23 -1.44 0.39 6.36
N LEU A 24 -1.61 1.62 6.83
CA LEU A 24 -2.11 1.89 8.17
C LEU A 24 -3.61 1.62 8.32
N GLY A 25 -4.38 1.91 7.26
CA GLY A 25 -5.84 1.90 7.28
C GLY A 25 -6.47 0.61 6.79
N VAL A 26 -5.73 -0.20 6.03
CA VAL A 26 -6.18 -1.47 5.47
C VAL A 26 -5.28 -2.56 5.99
N ASP A 27 -4.01 -2.66 5.57
CA ASP A 27 -3.15 -3.82 5.82
C ASP A 27 -2.92 -4.09 7.30
N PHE A 28 -2.63 -3.05 8.09
CA PHE A 28 -2.24 -3.18 9.49
C PHE A 28 -3.41 -3.22 10.48
N VAL A 29 -4.65 -3.08 9.99
CA VAL A 29 -5.86 -3.16 10.83
C VAL A 29 -5.87 -4.39 11.76
N PRO A 30 -5.47 -5.60 11.33
CA PRO A 30 -5.43 -6.79 12.16
C PRO A 30 -4.36 -6.74 13.27
N PHE A 31 -3.33 -5.91 13.12
CA PHE A 31 -2.26 -5.76 14.12
C PHE A 31 -2.62 -4.77 15.24
N TYR A 32 -3.65 -3.95 15.08
CA TYR A 32 -4.09 -3.06 16.17
C TYR A 32 -4.81 -3.84 17.28
N PRO A 33 -4.70 -3.39 18.54
CA PRO A 33 -5.36 -4.04 19.65
C PRO A 33 -6.89 -4.00 19.49
N GLN A 34 -7.52 -5.18 19.43
CA GLN A 34 -8.96 -5.35 19.20
C GLN A 34 -9.88 -4.50 20.09
N PRO A 35 -9.60 -4.29 21.40
CA PRO A 35 -10.45 -3.46 22.25
C PRO A 35 -10.55 -2.00 21.77
N LEU A 36 -9.57 -1.50 21.03
CA LEU A 36 -9.55 -0.13 20.51
C LEU A 36 -10.21 0.01 19.13
N CYS A 37 -10.50 -1.10 18.44
CA CYS A 37 -11.01 -1.10 17.07
C CYS A 37 -12.43 -1.69 16.95
N GLN A 38 -12.77 -2.72 17.74
CA GLN A 38 -14.02 -3.48 17.59
C GLN A 38 -15.27 -2.74 18.12
N PRO A 39 -15.25 -2.10 19.30
CA PRO A 39 -16.45 -1.44 19.81
C PRO A 39 -16.84 -0.22 18.94
N PRO A 40 -18.13 0.00 18.61
CA PRO A 40 -18.56 1.13 17.79
C PRO A 40 -18.21 2.52 18.34
N GLY A 41 -17.92 2.62 19.65
CA GLY A 41 -17.49 3.86 20.32
C GLY A 41 -15.97 3.96 20.52
N SER A 42 -15.19 3.02 20.00
CA SER A 42 -13.75 3.01 20.19
C SER A 42 -13.04 4.01 19.26
N PRO A 43 -11.91 4.59 19.68
CA PRO A 43 -11.27 5.68 18.94
C PRO A 43 -10.74 5.23 17.56
N LEU A 44 -10.42 3.95 17.38
CA LEU A 44 -9.89 3.40 16.13
C LEU A 44 -10.95 2.65 15.31
N HIS A 45 -12.23 2.71 15.68
CA HIS A 45 -13.29 2.02 14.93
C HIS A 45 -13.39 2.48 13.47
N PHE A 46 -13.02 3.74 13.19
CA PHE A 46 -12.96 4.26 11.83
C PHE A 46 -12.01 3.47 10.91
N LEU A 47 -10.96 2.84 11.45
CA LEU A 47 -10.04 2.00 10.67
C LEU A 47 -10.73 0.73 10.17
N VAL A 48 -11.60 0.14 10.99
CA VAL A 48 -12.41 -1.02 10.59
C VAL A 48 -13.38 -0.63 9.47
N ALA A 49 -14.04 0.53 9.61
CA ALA A 49 -14.91 1.06 8.57
C ALA A 49 -14.16 1.36 7.27
N TYR A 50 -12.97 1.96 7.36
CA TYR A 50 -12.13 2.28 6.21
C TYR A 50 -11.64 1.03 5.49
N ARG A 51 -11.17 0.00 6.22
CA ARG A 51 -10.82 -1.31 5.65
C ARG A 51 -12.00 -1.96 4.95
N GLN A 52 -13.17 -1.97 5.58
CA GLN A 52 -14.36 -2.57 4.96
C GLN A 52 -14.77 -1.82 3.69
N TRP A 53 -14.71 -0.49 3.71
CA TRP A 53 -14.94 0.35 2.54
C TRP A 53 -13.94 0.04 1.41
N TYR A 54 -12.65 -0.09 1.73
CA TYR A 54 -11.63 -0.44 0.73
C TYR A 54 -11.91 -1.81 0.10
N ILE A 55 -12.11 -2.84 0.93
CA ILE A 55 -12.32 -4.21 0.45
C ILE A 55 -13.56 -4.29 -0.43
N THR A 56 -14.65 -3.62 -0.05
CA THR A 56 -15.89 -3.60 -0.83
C THR A 56 -15.77 -2.78 -2.12
N THR A 57 -15.12 -1.62 -2.07
CA THR A 57 -14.94 -0.75 -3.24
C THR A 57 -14.00 -1.37 -4.28
N MET A 58 -12.91 -1.96 -3.82
CA MET A 58 -11.90 -2.56 -4.69
C MET A 58 -12.20 -4.02 -5.04
N SER A 59 -13.21 -4.63 -4.40
CA SER A 59 -13.53 -6.05 -4.54
C SER A 59 -12.30 -6.94 -4.34
N ASP A 60 -11.48 -6.59 -3.36
CA ASP A 60 -10.17 -7.21 -3.13
C ASP A 60 -10.35 -8.58 -2.43
N PRO A 61 -10.11 -9.70 -3.13
CA PRO A 61 -10.39 -11.02 -2.58
C PRO A 61 -9.32 -11.46 -1.58
N TYR A 62 -8.13 -10.85 -1.60
CA TYR A 62 -6.98 -11.33 -0.81
C TYR A 62 -7.20 -11.24 0.70
N TYR A 63 -8.10 -10.38 1.16
CA TYR A 63 -8.46 -10.24 2.57
C TYR A 63 -9.54 -11.23 3.06
N HIS A 64 -10.14 -12.00 2.14
CA HIS A 64 -11.23 -12.94 2.44
C HIS A 64 -10.94 -14.38 2.05
N ILE A 65 -9.93 -14.62 1.21
CA ILE A 65 -9.51 -15.97 0.87
C ILE A 65 -8.87 -16.58 2.13
N GLU A 66 -9.36 -17.75 2.55
CA GLU A 66 -8.76 -18.58 3.60
C GLU A 66 -8.19 -19.86 2.94
N THR A 67 -6.98 -19.76 2.39
CA THR A 67 -6.20 -20.89 1.87
C THR A 67 -4.95 -21.14 2.73
N PRO A 68 -4.62 -22.39 3.06
CA PRO A 68 -3.39 -22.68 3.79
C PRO A 68 -2.16 -22.15 3.03
N GLY A 69 -1.37 -21.27 3.68
CA GLY A 69 -0.16 -20.69 3.08
C GLY A 69 -0.39 -19.42 2.26
N HIS A 70 -1.21 -18.49 2.75
CA HIS A 70 -1.42 -17.18 2.12
C HIS A 70 -0.09 -16.44 1.91
N PHE A 71 0.40 -16.43 0.67
CA PHE A 71 1.53 -15.59 0.29
C PHE A 71 1.25 -14.10 0.55
N PHE A 72 -0.03 -13.71 0.56
CA PHE A 72 -0.46 -12.34 0.85
C PHE A 72 -0.06 -11.90 2.26
N ASP A 73 -0.22 -12.76 3.29
CA ASP A 73 0.23 -12.46 4.65
C ASP A 73 1.73 -12.19 4.69
N PHE A 74 2.50 -12.98 3.94
CA PHE A 74 3.94 -12.74 3.79
C PHE A 74 4.24 -11.38 3.16
N LEU A 75 3.48 -10.96 2.14
CA LEU A 75 3.63 -9.62 1.55
C LEU A 75 3.28 -8.52 2.55
N VAL A 76 2.25 -8.70 3.38
CA VAL A 76 1.92 -7.76 4.47
C VAL A 76 3.04 -7.67 5.50
N TYR A 77 3.74 -8.77 5.81
CA TYR A 77 4.94 -8.72 6.66
C TYR A 77 6.12 -8.01 5.99
N VAL A 78 6.35 -8.23 4.70
CA VAL A 78 7.36 -7.48 3.93
C VAL A 78 7.02 -5.98 3.94
N GLU A 79 5.74 -5.66 3.82
CA GLU A 79 5.26 -4.29 3.87
C GLU A 79 5.52 -3.66 5.23
N LEU A 80 5.17 -4.35 6.32
CA LEU A 80 5.39 -3.88 7.69
C LEU A 80 6.87 -3.70 8.03
N LEU A 81 7.74 -4.62 7.61
CA LEU A 81 9.15 -4.65 8.02
C LEU A 81 10.08 -3.86 7.09
N VAL A 82 9.72 -3.72 5.81
CA VAL A 82 10.59 -3.12 4.79
C VAL A 82 9.95 -1.87 4.21
N GLN A 83 8.75 -1.98 3.64
CA GLN A 83 8.15 -0.85 2.91
C GLN A 83 7.73 0.28 3.86
N PHE A 84 7.16 -0.04 5.02
CA PHE A 84 6.65 0.94 5.98
C PHE A 84 7.76 1.81 6.60
N PRO A 85 8.87 1.27 7.14
CA PRO A 85 9.97 2.09 7.63
C PRO A 85 10.56 3.01 6.55
N ILE A 86 10.70 2.50 5.33
CA ILE A 86 11.21 3.28 4.19
C ILE A 86 10.21 4.36 3.79
N ALA A 87 8.90 4.06 3.77
CA ALA A 87 7.85 5.02 3.48
C ALA A 87 7.84 6.17 4.50
N LEU A 88 7.96 5.88 5.80
CA LEU A 88 8.07 6.92 6.84
C LEU A 88 9.31 7.82 6.63
N TYR A 89 10.45 7.20 6.31
CA TYR A 89 11.67 7.94 5.99
C TYR A 89 11.49 8.83 4.75
N LEU A 90 10.91 8.27 3.68
CA LEU A 90 10.65 8.98 2.44
C LEU A 90 9.65 10.12 2.62
N THR A 91 8.57 9.93 3.37
CA THR A 91 7.62 11.01 3.68
C THR A 91 8.32 12.15 4.39
N ARG A 92 9.15 11.87 5.41
CA ARG A 92 9.92 12.92 6.09
C ARG A 92 10.89 13.63 5.13
N ALA A 93 11.62 12.88 4.31
CA ALA A 93 12.57 13.43 3.35
C ALA A 93 11.88 14.26 2.25
N LEU A 94 10.74 13.78 1.75
CA LEU A 94 9.92 14.42 0.72
C LEU A 94 9.01 15.53 1.26
N LEU A 95 8.83 15.69 2.57
CA LEU A 95 8.21 16.89 3.15
C LEU A 95 9.21 18.03 3.32
N SER A 96 10.52 17.73 3.28
CA SER A 96 11.55 18.77 3.26
C SER A 96 11.43 19.64 2.01
N LYS A 97 11.70 20.94 2.16
CA LYS A 97 11.83 21.88 1.03
C LYS A 97 13.08 21.62 0.18
N GLN A 98 14.01 20.82 0.70
CA GLN A 98 15.23 20.45 -0.01
C GLN A 98 14.98 19.30 -0.98
N ARG A 99 15.82 19.24 -2.03
CA ARG A 99 15.88 18.10 -2.93
C ARG A 99 16.25 16.84 -2.16
N LEU A 100 15.72 15.70 -2.62
CA LEU A 100 16.07 14.40 -2.08
C LEU A 100 17.60 14.19 -2.13
N SER A 101 18.19 13.76 -1.03
CA SER A 101 19.62 13.45 -0.95
C SER A 101 19.91 12.10 -1.61
N GLY A 102 21.18 11.80 -1.91
CA GLY A 102 21.57 10.49 -2.48
C GLY A 102 21.04 9.27 -1.69
N PRO A 103 21.12 9.24 -0.35
CA PRO A 103 20.47 8.20 0.45
C PRO A 103 18.94 8.17 0.31
N GLY A 104 18.30 9.32 0.14
CA GLY A 104 16.87 9.41 -0.10
C GLY A 104 16.46 8.87 -1.48
N GLU A 105 17.24 9.16 -2.52
CA GLU A 105 17.05 8.60 -3.85
C GLU A 105 17.21 7.07 -3.83
N LEU A 106 18.24 6.55 -3.14
CA LEU A 106 18.41 5.10 -2.97
C LEU A 106 17.24 4.46 -2.23
N ALA A 107 16.78 5.08 -1.13
CA ALA A 107 15.62 4.60 -0.38
C ALA A 107 14.35 4.58 -1.25
N ALA A 108 14.15 5.59 -2.09
CA ALA A 108 13.03 5.65 -3.04
C ALA A 108 13.12 4.55 -4.10
N SER A 109 14.31 4.25 -4.61
CA SER A 109 14.53 3.16 -5.55
C SER A 109 14.27 1.79 -4.92
N VAL A 110 14.79 1.53 -3.71
CA VAL A 110 14.54 0.27 -2.99
C VAL A 110 13.05 0.11 -2.71
N TYR A 111 12.38 1.17 -2.26
CA TYR A 111 10.95 1.18 -2.02
C TYR A 111 10.14 0.86 -3.30
N GLY A 112 10.49 1.50 -4.41
CA GLY A 112 9.85 1.27 -5.71
C GLY A 112 10.04 -0.16 -6.22
N ILE A 113 11.26 -0.71 -6.10
CA ILE A 113 11.57 -2.09 -6.50
C ILE A 113 10.77 -3.09 -5.67
N VAL A 114 10.80 -2.96 -4.34
CA VAL A 114 10.09 -3.89 -3.45
C VAL A 114 8.59 -3.81 -3.67
N THR A 115 8.03 -2.59 -3.73
CA THR A 115 6.60 -2.38 -4.00
C THR A 115 6.20 -2.93 -5.37
N GLY A 116 7.00 -2.66 -6.40
CA GLY A 116 6.76 -3.17 -7.75
C GLY A 116 6.78 -4.70 -7.83
N LEU A 117 7.72 -5.35 -7.14
CA LEU A 117 7.79 -6.81 -7.06
C LEU A 117 6.58 -7.40 -6.33
N CYS A 118 6.19 -6.84 -5.17
CA CYS A 118 5.01 -7.28 -4.43
C CYS A 118 3.75 -7.14 -5.29
N THR A 119 3.56 -5.98 -5.92
CA THR A 119 2.46 -5.74 -6.86
C THR A 119 2.48 -6.72 -8.02
N ALA A 120 3.64 -7.02 -8.61
CA ALA A 120 3.74 -7.98 -9.70
C ALA A 120 3.34 -9.39 -9.28
N ILE A 121 3.73 -9.83 -8.08
CA ILE A 121 3.32 -11.13 -7.51
C ILE A 121 1.81 -11.19 -7.35
N VAL A 122 1.21 -10.15 -6.77
CA VAL A 122 -0.25 -10.07 -6.58
C VAL A 122 -0.98 -10.05 -7.92
N CYS A 123 -0.56 -9.22 -8.88
CA CYS A 123 -1.13 -9.18 -10.22
C CYS A 123 -1.00 -10.53 -10.95
N HIS A 124 0.15 -11.20 -10.83
CA HIS A 124 0.37 -12.51 -11.42
C HIS A 124 -0.58 -13.55 -10.81
N ASN A 125 -0.73 -13.56 -9.49
CA ASN A 125 -1.69 -14.45 -8.84
C ASN A 125 -3.14 -14.12 -9.24
N MET A 126 -3.51 -12.84 -9.24
CA MET A 126 -4.86 -12.36 -9.60
C MET A 126 -5.23 -12.77 -11.03
N TYR A 127 -4.27 -12.78 -11.95
CA TYR A 127 -4.48 -13.26 -13.31
C TYR A 127 -4.95 -14.71 -13.34
N HIS A 128 -4.40 -15.57 -12.47
CA HIS A 128 -4.71 -16.99 -12.37
C HIS A 128 -5.96 -17.31 -11.54
N LEU A 129 -6.48 -16.37 -10.75
CA LEU A 129 -7.75 -16.56 -10.03
C LEU A 129 -8.91 -16.66 -11.02
N GLY A 130 -9.79 -17.65 -10.87
CA GLY A 130 -10.95 -17.79 -11.73
C GLY A 130 -12.08 -16.83 -11.37
N PRO A 131 -13.13 -16.77 -12.21
CA PRO A 131 -14.30 -15.91 -12.01
C PRO A 131 -15.09 -16.22 -10.73
N GLU A 132 -14.89 -17.40 -10.14
CA GLU A 132 -15.45 -17.82 -8.86
C GLU A 132 -14.89 -17.06 -7.66
N VAL A 133 -13.69 -16.49 -7.78
CA VAL A 133 -13.03 -15.70 -6.72
C VAL A 133 -13.15 -14.20 -6.99
N ILE A 134 -12.92 -13.77 -8.24
CA ILE A 134 -12.96 -12.36 -8.61
C ILE A 134 -13.47 -12.20 -10.05
N SER A 135 -14.46 -11.32 -10.23
CA SER A 135 -15.02 -11.03 -11.56
C SER A 135 -14.00 -10.31 -12.45
N HIS A 136 -14.18 -10.38 -13.77
CA HIS A 136 -13.28 -9.71 -14.71
C HIS A 136 -13.27 -8.18 -14.53
N GLU A 137 -14.42 -7.59 -14.21
CA GLU A 137 -14.55 -6.16 -13.92
C GLU A 137 -13.84 -5.78 -12.61
N ALA A 138 -13.97 -6.60 -11.56
CA ALA A 138 -13.26 -6.40 -10.30
C ALA A 138 -11.73 -6.47 -10.49
N LYS A 139 -11.22 -7.39 -11.33
CA LYS A 139 -9.79 -7.43 -11.69
C LYS A 139 -9.31 -6.13 -12.33
N GLN A 140 -10.11 -5.54 -13.22
CA GLN A 140 -9.76 -4.28 -13.87
C GLN A 140 -9.77 -3.12 -12.87
N THR A 141 -10.79 -3.04 -12.01
CA THR A 141 -10.85 -2.05 -10.93
C THR A 141 -9.63 -2.14 -10.02
N LEU A 142 -9.26 -3.34 -9.57
CA LEU A 142 -8.09 -3.53 -8.71
C LEU A 142 -6.78 -3.15 -9.42
N LEU A 143 -6.61 -3.55 -10.69
CA LEU A 143 -5.44 -3.22 -11.49
C LEU A 143 -5.28 -1.69 -11.69
N TYR A 144 -6.34 -1.01 -12.09
CA TYR A 144 -6.29 0.40 -12.48
C TYR A 144 -6.38 1.36 -11.29
N ALA A 145 -7.19 1.03 -10.27
CA ALA A 145 -7.40 1.90 -9.13
C ALA A 145 -6.37 1.66 -8.02
N ALA A 146 -6.06 0.40 -7.70
CA ALA A 146 -5.16 0.07 -6.60
C ALA A 146 -3.70 -0.02 -7.04
N TYR A 147 -3.40 -0.69 -8.17
CA TYR A 147 -1.99 -1.00 -8.50
C TYR A 147 -1.31 -0.03 -9.46
N LEU A 148 -2.03 0.55 -10.42
CA LEU A 148 -1.46 1.46 -11.42
C LEU A 148 -0.74 2.69 -10.84
N PRO A 149 -1.23 3.36 -9.77
CA PRO A 149 -0.55 4.52 -9.21
C PRO A 149 0.91 4.23 -8.78
N TYR A 150 1.22 2.99 -8.41
CA TYR A 150 2.56 2.58 -7.97
C TYR A 150 3.52 2.31 -9.13
N ALA A 151 3.02 2.06 -10.34
CA ALA A 151 3.85 1.90 -11.55
C ALA A 151 4.54 3.22 -11.98
N VAL A 152 4.14 4.35 -11.39
CA VAL A 152 4.71 5.68 -11.63
C VAL A 152 6.03 5.87 -10.87
N LEU A 153 6.32 5.06 -9.84
CA LEU A 153 7.58 5.11 -9.11
C LEU A 153 8.69 4.49 -9.98
N ARG A 154 9.53 5.36 -10.58
CA ARG A 154 10.74 5.00 -11.35
C ARG A 154 11.99 5.66 -10.79
#